data_AF-A0A519KTB5-F1
#
_entry.id   AF-A0A519KTB5-F1
#
_cell.length_a   1.000
_cell.length_b   1.000
_cell.length_c   1.000
_cell.angle_alpha   90.00
_cell.angle_beta   90.00
_cell.angle_gamma   90.00
#
_symmetry.space_group_name_H-M   'P 1'
#
loop_
_entity.id
_entity.type
_entity.pdbx_description
1 polymer ?
#
loop_
_entity_poly.entity_id
_entity_poly.type
_entity_poly.pdbx_seq_one_letter_code
_entity_poly.pdbx_strand_id
1 'polypeptide(L)'
;MLIKRKYLFGTTILAGVMAAAAPAFAQSQLPGVTVQGQSDQAADQLSDVVVTGSRLRRDPTNSPTPLITVSGEELQTTGQSTIIDYLATIPALSNSVVPSDTTGSGLGDGGLSLPNLRSLGSGRTLTLIDGRRQVGSNGGSLAVDVDTIPRLLIENIEIVTGGASSVYGADAVSGVLNFVLRKDFEGLEIDANYGMINQGGEASQRVSALIGTNILDDRLNLWAFAEWEHIDDVDVLDIDWLRASSVLTTIDVDPTTAPSDGQIDSALFFGRRTLQIISWGQTTLANAQQPSALNDPDIPYGTCTSYTSANCYGVTPGKTYVYEGNTARLADFGQRIGTGAINRPG
;
A
#
# COMPACT_ATOMS: atom_id res chain seq x y z
N MET A 1 -12.06 25.96 27.53
CA MET A 1 -12.93 24.82 27.89
C MET A 1 -14.39 25.02 27.42
N LEU A 2 -14.64 25.60 26.24
CA LEU A 2 -16.00 25.95 25.75
C LEU A 2 -16.41 25.26 24.43
N ILE A 3 -15.55 24.39 23.87
CA ILE A 3 -15.76 23.80 22.54
C ILE A 3 -16.52 22.45 22.60
N LYS A 4 -16.57 21.78 23.76
CA LYS A 4 -17.16 20.42 23.85
C LYS A 4 -18.69 20.35 24.00
N ARG A 5 -19.40 21.49 24.13
CA ARG A 5 -20.83 21.49 24.47
C ARG A 5 -21.78 21.47 23.27
N LYS A 6 -21.29 21.80 22.07
CA LYS A 6 -22.12 21.87 20.83
C LYS A 6 -22.25 20.52 20.11
N TYR A 7 -21.29 19.61 20.28
CA TYR A 7 -21.32 18.28 19.65
C TYR A 7 -22.17 17.26 20.43
N LEU A 8 -22.44 17.50 21.71
CA LEU A 8 -23.24 16.61 22.56
C LEU A 8 -24.76 16.70 22.30
N PHE A 9 -25.25 17.81 21.73
CA PHE A 9 -26.69 17.94 21.39
C PHE A 9 -27.04 17.30 20.04
N GLY A 10 -26.06 17.18 19.13
CA GLY A 10 -26.28 16.57 17.80
C GLY A 10 -26.43 15.05 17.86
N THR A 11 -25.68 14.39 18.74
CA THR A 11 -25.70 12.91 18.85
C THR A 11 -26.98 12.37 19.48
N THR A 12 -27.62 13.12 20.38
CA THR A 12 -28.89 12.72 21.02
C THR A 12 -30.10 12.80 20.09
N ILE A 13 -30.09 13.65 19.06
CA ILE A 13 -31.22 13.79 18.13
C ILE A 13 -31.18 12.69 17.07
N LEU A 14 -29.98 12.28 16.61
CA LEU A 14 -29.83 11.20 15.62
C LEU A 14 -30.21 9.82 16.21
N ALA A 15 -29.92 9.57 17.48
CA ALA A 15 -30.32 8.34 18.17
C ALA A 15 -31.85 8.26 18.45
N GLY A 16 -32.52 9.42 18.59
CA GLY A 16 -33.96 9.48 18.83
C GLY A 16 -34.81 9.16 17.59
N VAL A 17 -34.29 9.41 16.39
CA VAL A 17 -35.04 9.19 15.13
C VAL A 17 -34.95 7.73 14.65
N MET A 18 -33.89 6.98 15.01
CA MET A 18 -33.78 5.55 14.65
C MET A 18 -34.64 4.61 15.53
N ALA A 19 -35.10 5.05 16.71
CA ALA A 19 -35.88 4.21 17.62
C ALA A 19 -37.39 4.13 17.29
N ALA A 20 -37.89 4.90 16.32
CA ALA A 20 -39.32 5.02 16.03
C ALA A 20 -39.81 4.18 14.81
N ALA A 21 -38.95 3.35 14.20
CA ALA A 21 -39.28 2.63 12.97
C ALA A 21 -39.02 1.10 13.03
N ALA A 22 -39.28 0.45 14.18
CA ALA A 22 -39.29 -1.00 14.25
C ALA A 22 -40.72 -1.55 14.04
N PRO A 23 -41.03 -2.28 12.95
CA PRO A 23 -42.25 -3.05 12.88
C PRO A 23 -42.13 -4.29 13.77
N ALA A 24 -43.07 -4.43 14.70
CA ALA A 24 -43.25 -5.62 15.51
C ALA A 24 -43.91 -6.74 14.67
N PHE A 25 -43.19 -7.83 14.41
CA PHE A 25 -43.79 -9.11 14.03
C PHE A 25 -43.52 -10.15 15.12
N ALA A 26 -44.63 -10.76 15.53
CA ALA A 26 -44.77 -11.62 16.69
C ALA A 26 -44.26 -13.04 16.47
N GLN A 27 -43.97 -13.69 17.60
CA GLN A 27 -43.55 -15.08 17.75
C GLN A 27 -44.51 -16.10 17.11
N SER A 28 -43.95 -17.11 16.44
CA SER A 28 -44.53 -18.46 16.41
C SER A 28 -43.46 -19.54 16.28
N GLN A 29 -43.28 -20.26 17.39
CA GLN A 29 -42.82 -21.65 17.60
C GLN A 29 -42.18 -22.46 16.46
N LEU A 30 -40.98 -22.98 16.75
CA LEU A 30 -40.48 -24.28 16.28
C LEU A 30 -41.33 -25.41 16.87
N PRO A 31 -41.66 -26.47 16.08
CA PRO A 31 -40.96 -27.73 16.29
C PRO A 31 -40.79 -28.62 15.03
N GLY A 32 -39.74 -29.44 15.04
CA GLY A 32 -39.81 -30.80 14.51
C GLY A 32 -39.09 -31.08 13.20
N VAL A 33 -37.96 -31.79 13.30
CA VAL A 33 -37.31 -32.49 12.20
C VAL A 33 -38.20 -33.66 11.74
N THR A 34 -38.51 -33.71 10.45
CA THR A 34 -38.90 -34.95 9.75
C THR A 34 -38.20 -35.01 8.39
N VAL A 35 -37.44 -36.10 8.18
CA VAL A 35 -36.75 -36.43 6.93
C VAL A 35 -37.56 -37.51 6.19
N GLN A 36 -37.93 -37.23 4.93
CA GLN A 36 -38.34 -38.11 3.81
C GLN A 36 -39.09 -37.21 2.81
N GLY A 37 -38.92 -37.17 1.50
CA GLY A 37 -38.13 -37.87 0.49
C GLY A 37 -38.77 -37.52 -0.87
N GLN A 38 -37.93 -37.41 -1.92
CA GLN A 38 -38.28 -37.41 -3.37
C GLN A 38 -38.78 -36.14 -4.08
N SER A 39 -37.86 -35.62 -4.91
CA SER A 39 -38.03 -35.14 -6.31
C SER A 39 -39.12 -34.13 -6.65
N ASP A 40 -38.71 -32.91 -7.02
CA ASP A 40 -38.89 -32.47 -8.42
C ASP A 40 -37.91 -31.35 -8.79
N GLN A 41 -37.64 -31.24 -10.08
CA GLN A 41 -36.59 -30.44 -10.67
C GLN A 41 -36.70 -28.93 -10.40
N ALA A 42 -35.60 -28.35 -9.92
CA ALA A 42 -35.20 -27.00 -10.27
C ALA A 42 -33.71 -27.10 -10.61
N ALA A 43 -33.41 -27.16 -11.90
CA ALA A 43 -32.07 -26.89 -12.39
C ALA A 43 -31.71 -25.49 -11.88
N ASP A 44 -30.79 -25.46 -10.93
CA ASP A 44 -30.12 -24.27 -10.49
C ASP A 44 -29.53 -23.63 -11.75
N GLN A 45 -30.14 -22.54 -12.23
CA GLN A 45 -29.53 -21.71 -13.24
C GLN A 45 -28.32 -21.10 -12.56
N LEU A 46 -27.17 -21.79 -12.67
CA LEU A 46 -25.88 -21.14 -12.51
C LEU A 46 -25.95 -19.89 -13.40
N SER A 47 -25.95 -18.73 -12.76
CA SER A 47 -25.70 -17.45 -13.40
C SER A 47 -24.39 -17.58 -14.16
N ASP A 48 -24.50 -17.69 -15.48
CA ASP A 48 -23.39 -17.82 -16.39
C ASP A 48 -22.50 -16.58 -16.22
N VAL A 49 -21.31 -16.73 -15.60
CA VAL A 49 -20.34 -15.64 -15.46
C VAL A 49 -19.72 -15.43 -16.84
N VAL A 50 -20.35 -14.57 -17.64
CA VAL A 50 -19.91 -14.24 -18.99
C VAL A 50 -18.71 -13.29 -18.89
N VAL A 51 -17.51 -13.83 -19.14
CA VAL A 51 -16.25 -13.08 -19.16
C VAL A 51 -16.20 -12.20 -20.42
N THR A 52 -16.03 -10.90 -20.23
CA THR A 52 -16.09 -9.89 -21.30
C THR A 52 -14.70 -9.52 -21.85
N GLY A 53 -13.62 -9.92 -21.17
CA GLY A 53 -12.25 -9.55 -21.53
C GLY A 53 -11.70 -10.21 -22.80
N SER A 54 -12.11 -11.44 -23.13
CA SER A 54 -11.64 -12.14 -24.33
C SER A 54 -12.42 -11.70 -25.58
N ARG A 55 -11.73 -11.52 -26.72
CA ARG A 55 -12.39 -11.37 -28.05
C ARG A 55 -13.35 -12.52 -28.38
N LEU A 56 -13.25 -13.65 -27.67
CA LEU A 56 -14.20 -14.76 -27.68
C LEU A 56 -14.84 -14.92 -26.29
N ARG A 57 -16.17 -14.73 -26.21
CA ARG A 57 -16.96 -15.11 -25.03
C ARG A 57 -16.72 -16.58 -24.71
N ARG A 58 -16.22 -16.88 -23.51
CA ARG A 58 -16.00 -18.26 -23.04
C ARG A 58 -16.28 -18.38 -21.55
N ASP A 59 -16.80 -19.54 -21.19
CA ASP A 59 -17.00 -19.99 -19.81
C ASP A 59 -15.64 -20.09 -19.08
N PRO A 60 -15.51 -19.53 -17.86
CA PRO A 60 -14.28 -19.57 -17.08
C PRO A 60 -13.78 -20.99 -16.77
N THR A 61 -14.66 -22.00 -16.76
CA THR A 61 -14.30 -23.41 -16.49
C THR A 61 -13.58 -24.10 -17.65
N ASN A 62 -13.59 -23.49 -18.84
CA ASN A 62 -13.00 -24.03 -20.07
C ASN A 62 -11.89 -23.14 -20.66
N SER A 63 -11.34 -22.23 -19.84
CA SER A 63 -10.24 -21.34 -20.23
C SER A 63 -8.88 -22.05 -20.10
N PRO A 64 -8.04 -22.10 -21.14
CA PRO A 64 -6.68 -22.66 -21.06
C PRO A 64 -5.74 -21.87 -20.13
N THR A 65 -6.09 -20.63 -19.83
CA THR A 65 -5.31 -19.71 -18.98
C THR A 65 -6.04 -19.46 -17.66
N PRO A 66 -5.34 -19.52 -16.51
CA PRO A 66 -5.94 -19.22 -15.21
C PRO A 66 -6.53 -17.81 -15.18
N LEU A 67 -7.84 -17.74 -14.92
CA LEU A 67 -8.61 -16.52 -14.76
C LEU A 67 -9.05 -16.40 -13.30
N ILE A 68 -8.83 -15.24 -12.70
CA ILE A 68 -9.33 -14.88 -11.39
C ILE A 68 -10.36 -13.76 -11.60
N THR A 69 -11.54 -13.88 -11.01
CA THR A 69 -12.58 -12.85 -11.06
C THR A 69 -12.83 -12.31 -9.66
N VAL A 70 -12.76 -10.99 -9.52
CA VAL A 70 -13.08 -10.27 -8.28
C VAL A 70 -14.36 -9.50 -8.51
N SER A 71 -15.38 -9.67 -7.68
CA SER A 71 -16.62 -8.89 -7.80
C SER A 71 -16.48 -7.50 -7.18
N GLY A 72 -17.27 -6.54 -7.67
CA GLY A 72 -17.35 -5.20 -7.09
C GLY A 72 -17.84 -5.22 -5.64
N GLU A 73 -18.74 -6.14 -5.28
CA GLU A 73 -19.21 -6.34 -3.90
C GLU A 73 -18.07 -6.77 -2.97
N GLU A 74 -17.16 -7.62 -3.45
CA GLU A 74 -15.98 -8.03 -2.66
C GLU A 74 -15.06 -6.82 -2.40
N LEU A 75 -14.86 -5.96 -3.41
CA LEU A 75 -14.09 -4.71 -3.25
C LEU A 75 -14.71 -3.73 -2.24
N GLN A 76 -16.02 -3.78 -2.04
CA GLN A 76 -16.73 -2.93 -1.07
C GLN A 76 -16.72 -3.54 0.34
N THR A 77 -16.79 -4.86 0.47
CA THR A 77 -16.91 -5.56 1.76
C THR A 77 -15.58 -5.82 2.46
N THR A 78 -14.46 -5.79 1.75
CA THR A 78 -13.12 -6.09 2.32
C THR A 78 -12.60 -5.03 3.29
N GLY A 79 -13.17 -3.82 3.28
CA GLY A 79 -12.74 -2.71 4.12
C GLY A 79 -11.38 -2.12 3.75
N GLN A 80 -10.78 -2.55 2.62
CA GLN A 80 -9.52 -2.00 2.12
C GLN A 80 -9.70 -0.57 1.64
N SER A 81 -8.71 0.27 1.95
CA SER A 81 -8.73 1.70 1.63
C SER A 81 -8.81 1.93 0.12
N THR A 82 -7.91 1.30 -0.64
CA THR A 82 -7.83 1.41 -2.10
C THR A 82 -8.16 0.10 -2.82
N ILE A 83 -8.41 0.17 -4.13
CA ILE A 83 -8.61 -1.04 -4.95
C ILE A 83 -7.32 -1.86 -4.97
N ILE A 84 -6.16 -1.19 -5.07
CA ILE A 84 -4.89 -1.87 -5.21
C ILE A 84 -4.47 -2.59 -3.93
N ASP A 85 -4.84 -2.08 -2.75
CA ASP A 85 -4.59 -2.77 -1.48
C ASP A 85 -5.26 -4.14 -1.46
N TYR A 86 -6.52 -4.21 -1.90
CA TYR A 86 -7.21 -5.48 -2.07
C TYR A 86 -6.53 -6.36 -3.12
N LEU A 87 -6.24 -5.81 -4.31
CA LEU A 87 -5.60 -6.57 -5.38
C LEU A 87 -4.24 -7.12 -4.96
N ALA A 88 -3.46 -6.40 -4.15
CA ALA A 88 -2.17 -6.83 -3.62
C ALA A 88 -2.28 -8.03 -2.66
N THR A 89 -3.45 -8.28 -2.07
CA THR A 89 -3.71 -9.50 -1.27
C THR A 89 -3.77 -10.77 -2.14
N ILE A 90 -4.05 -10.62 -3.44
CA ILE A 90 -4.08 -11.73 -4.38
C ILE A 90 -2.62 -12.14 -4.67
N PRO A 91 -2.22 -13.41 -4.48
CA PRO A 91 -0.82 -13.83 -4.63
C PRO A 91 -0.20 -13.48 -6.00
N ALA A 92 -1.02 -13.48 -7.05
CA ALA A 92 -0.61 -13.10 -8.39
C ALA A 92 -0.18 -11.62 -8.52
N LEU A 93 -0.52 -10.77 -7.54
CA LEU A 93 -0.35 -9.31 -7.53
C LEU A 93 0.49 -8.82 -6.32
N SER A 94 1.13 -9.74 -5.59
CA SER A 94 1.81 -9.52 -4.30
C SER A 94 2.94 -8.47 -4.25
N ASN A 95 3.37 -7.91 -5.38
CA ASN A 95 4.39 -6.86 -5.48
C ASN A 95 3.88 -5.65 -6.30
N SER A 96 2.58 -5.37 -6.21
CA SER A 96 1.97 -4.16 -6.79
C SER A 96 2.40 -2.93 -6.02
N VAL A 97 2.52 -1.80 -6.70
CA VAL A 97 2.77 -0.51 -6.04
C VAL A 97 1.45 -0.06 -5.44
N VAL A 98 1.44 0.14 -4.13
CA VAL A 98 0.30 0.67 -3.38
C VAL A 98 0.62 2.09 -2.91
N PRO A 99 -0.37 2.97 -2.67
CA PRO A 99 -0.12 4.36 -2.28
C PRO A 99 0.74 4.53 -1.03
N SER A 100 0.67 3.55 -0.11
CA SER A 100 1.47 3.50 1.11
C SER A 100 2.95 3.11 0.91
N ASP A 101 3.33 2.66 -0.29
CA ASP A 101 4.71 2.28 -0.62
C ASP A 101 5.54 3.51 -1.02
N THR A 102 5.77 4.40 -0.05
CA THR A 102 6.52 5.66 -0.24
C THR A 102 8.02 5.53 0.03
N THR A 103 8.44 4.40 0.61
CA THR A 103 9.83 4.16 1.07
C THR A 103 10.58 3.11 0.24
N GLY A 104 9.91 2.49 -0.74
CA GLY A 104 10.44 1.44 -1.62
C GLY A 104 11.34 1.90 -2.78
N SER A 105 11.63 0.96 -3.70
CA SER A 105 12.66 1.02 -4.75
C SER A 105 12.49 2.12 -5.83
N GLY A 106 11.42 2.92 -5.78
CA GLY A 106 11.09 3.95 -6.76
C GLY A 106 10.82 5.30 -6.10
N LEU A 107 11.82 6.20 -6.12
CA LEU A 107 11.61 7.59 -5.72
C LEU A 107 10.57 8.22 -6.67
N GLY A 108 9.43 8.67 -6.13
CA GLY A 108 8.38 9.34 -6.90
C GLY A 108 7.20 8.46 -7.33
N ASP A 109 7.16 7.20 -6.91
CA ASP A 109 6.00 6.31 -7.13
C ASP A 109 4.96 6.37 -5.99
N GLY A 110 5.26 7.11 -4.91
CA GLY A 110 4.36 7.28 -3.77
C GLY A 110 3.03 7.93 -4.18
N GLY A 111 1.93 7.35 -3.73
CA GLY A 111 0.57 7.78 -4.09
C GLY A 111 0.03 7.19 -5.41
N LEU A 112 0.79 6.35 -6.12
CA LEU A 112 0.29 5.65 -7.31
C LEU A 112 -0.19 4.23 -6.98
N SER A 113 -1.26 3.80 -7.65
CA SER A 113 -1.79 2.44 -7.54
C SER A 113 -1.51 1.64 -8.80
N LEU A 114 -0.38 0.93 -8.85
CA LEU A 114 0.10 0.26 -10.06
C LEU A 114 0.12 -1.28 -9.90
N PRO A 115 -0.81 -2.00 -10.54
CA PRO A 115 -0.84 -3.46 -10.53
C PRO A 115 0.42 -4.10 -11.10
N ASN A 116 0.93 -5.13 -10.42
CA ASN A 116 2.11 -5.87 -10.85
C ASN A 116 1.84 -7.38 -10.82
N LEU A 117 1.50 -7.95 -11.98
CA LEU A 117 1.32 -9.38 -12.09
C LEU A 117 2.66 -10.13 -12.03
N ARG A 118 2.72 -11.11 -11.12
CA ARG A 118 3.83 -12.05 -10.92
C ARG A 118 5.19 -11.38 -10.67
N SER A 119 5.18 -10.14 -10.16
CA SER A 119 6.39 -9.38 -9.88
C SER A 119 7.29 -9.13 -11.12
N LEU A 120 6.71 -9.07 -12.32
CA LEU A 120 7.46 -8.83 -13.57
C LEU A 120 7.58 -7.33 -13.93
N GLY A 121 6.98 -6.46 -13.10
CA GLY A 121 6.96 -5.01 -13.24
C GLY A 121 5.58 -4.51 -13.66
N SER A 122 5.17 -3.36 -13.11
CA SER A 122 3.86 -2.75 -13.37
C SER A 122 3.65 -2.38 -14.84
N GLY A 123 4.68 -1.88 -15.52
CA GLY A 123 4.64 -1.57 -16.96
C GLY A 123 4.54 -2.78 -17.91
N ARG A 124 4.54 -4.01 -17.37
CA ARG A 124 4.35 -5.26 -18.14
C ARG A 124 2.98 -5.91 -17.91
N THR A 125 2.15 -5.24 -17.11
CA THR A 125 0.78 -5.63 -16.78
C THR A 125 -0.16 -4.74 -17.56
N LEU A 126 -1.02 -5.33 -18.39
CA LEU A 126 -1.96 -4.55 -19.19
C LEU A 126 -3.24 -4.27 -18.41
N THR A 127 -3.55 -2.99 -18.19
CA THR A 127 -4.84 -2.56 -17.61
C THR A 127 -5.83 -2.18 -18.72
N LEU A 128 -7.03 -2.75 -18.65
CA LEU A 128 -8.15 -2.50 -19.54
C LEU A 128 -9.36 -2.02 -18.74
N ILE A 129 -10.17 -1.14 -19.35
CA ILE A 129 -11.51 -0.80 -18.87
C ILE A 129 -12.48 -1.21 -19.99
N ASP A 130 -13.41 -2.12 -19.71
CA ASP A 130 -14.32 -2.70 -20.70
C ASP A 130 -13.61 -3.19 -21.98
N GLY A 131 -12.45 -3.85 -21.81
CA GLY A 131 -11.62 -4.35 -22.91
C GLY A 131 -10.84 -3.28 -23.69
N ARG A 132 -10.88 -2.00 -23.25
CA ARG A 132 -10.15 -0.88 -23.87
C ARG A 132 -8.91 -0.52 -23.07
N ARG A 133 -7.81 -0.33 -23.80
CA ARG A 133 -6.49 0.01 -23.25
C ARG A 133 -6.49 1.41 -22.66
N GLN A 134 -5.90 1.55 -21.49
CA GLN A 134 -5.71 2.84 -20.82
C GLN A 134 -4.31 3.39 -21.06
N VAL A 135 -4.15 4.69 -20.82
CA VAL A 135 -2.86 5.38 -20.94
C VAL A 135 -2.13 5.28 -19.60
N GLY A 136 -0.82 5.06 -19.64
CA GLY A 136 0.00 5.00 -18.43
C GLY A 136 -0.03 6.32 -17.65
N SER A 137 -0.06 6.21 -16.32
CA SER A 137 -0.16 7.34 -15.39
C SER A 137 1.21 7.91 -14.98
N ASN A 138 2.30 7.18 -15.24
CA ASN A 138 3.67 7.61 -14.93
C ASN A 138 4.47 7.86 -16.23
N GLY A 139 5.23 8.96 -16.26
CA GLY A 139 6.03 9.36 -17.41
C GLY A 139 7.08 8.31 -17.78
N GLY A 140 6.98 7.75 -18.99
CA GLY A 140 7.89 6.70 -19.47
C GLY A 140 7.49 5.27 -19.08
N SER A 141 6.37 5.09 -18.37
CA SER A 141 5.78 3.80 -18.04
C SER A 141 4.43 3.61 -18.73
N LEU A 142 4.08 2.37 -19.05
CA LEU A 142 2.74 1.97 -19.51
C LEU A 142 1.82 1.57 -18.34
N ALA A 143 2.31 1.63 -17.11
CA ALA A 143 1.54 1.30 -15.92
C ALA A 143 0.43 2.32 -15.70
N VAL A 144 -0.78 1.83 -15.47
CA VAL A 144 -1.99 2.62 -15.28
C VAL A 144 -2.31 2.66 -13.80
N ASP A 145 -2.55 3.86 -13.29
CA ASP A 145 -3.04 4.08 -11.94
C ASP A 145 -4.51 3.67 -11.85
N VAL A 146 -4.79 2.60 -11.11
CA VAL A 146 -6.15 2.03 -11.02
C VAL A 146 -7.10 2.81 -10.14
N ASP A 147 -6.60 3.74 -9.31
CA ASP A 147 -7.46 4.62 -8.51
C ASP A 147 -8.17 5.68 -9.37
N THR A 148 -7.75 5.83 -10.64
CA THR A 148 -8.49 6.64 -11.62
C THR A 148 -9.81 6.00 -12.07
N ILE A 149 -10.04 4.72 -11.77
CA ILE A 149 -11.22 3.96 -12.17
C ILE A 149 -12.29 4.11 -11.08
N PRO A 150 -13.51 4.60 -11.40
CA PRO A 150 -14.56 4.76 -10.40
C PRO A 150 -14.94 3.43 -9.74
N ARG A 151 -14.53 3.22 -8.48
CA ARG A 151 -14.70 1.93 -7.79
C ARG A 151 -16.15 1.48 -7.66
N LEU A 152 -17.06 2.44 -7.47
CA LEU A 152 -18.50 2.16 -7.39
C LEU A 152 -19.03 1.67 -8.74
N LEU A 153 -18.44 2.05 -9.88
CA LEU A 153 -18.90 1.54 -11.18
C LEU A 153 -18.33 0.17 -11.52
N ILE A 154 -17.38 -0.37 -10.76
CA ILE A 154 -16.79 -1.68 -11.05
C ILE A 154 -17.83 -2.76 -10.75
N GLU A 155 -18.21 -3.51 -11.80
CA GLU A 155 -19.01 -4.71 -11.66
C GLU A 155 -18.13 -5.88 -11.23
N ASN A 156 -17.01 -6.07 -11.93
CA ASN A 156 -16.01 -7.09 -11.63
C ASN A 156 -14.66 -6.75 -12.27
N ILE A 157 -13.59 -7.31 -11.70
CA ILE A 157 -12.23 -7.27 -12.24
C ILE A 157 -11.86 -8.67 -12.72
N GLU A 158 -11.54 -8.79 -14.00
CA GLU A 158 -11.06 -10.02 -14.60
C GLU A 158 -9.53 -9.99 -14.68
N ILE A 159 -8.88 -10.93 -14.01
CA ILE A 159 -7.42 -11.02 -13.92
C ILE A 159 -6.98 -12.26 -14.66
N VAL A 160 -6.37 -12.05 -15.83
CA VAL A 160 -5.80 -13.12 -16.65
C VAL A 160 -4.30 -13.15 -16.40
N THR A 161 -3.81 -14.27 -15.87
CA THR A 161 -2.38 -14.44 -15.57
C THR A 161 -1.65 -15.15 -16.72
N GLY A 162 -0.39 -14.78 -16.95
CA GLY A 162 0.48 -15.39 -17.96
C GLY A 162 0.61 -14.57 -19.25
N GLY A 163 1.34 -15.12 -20.23
CA GLY A 163 1.67 -14.45 -21.48
C GLY A 163 0.45 -14.26 -22.39
N ALA A 164 -0.33 -13.21 -22.13
CA ALA A 164 -1.51 -12.84 -22.90
C ALA A 164 -1.17 -11.95 -24.12
N SER A 165 0.12 -11.72 -24.39
CA SER A 165 0.60 -10.86 -25.45
C SER A 165 0.15 -11.28 -26.86
N SER A 166 -0.14 -12.57 -27.08
CA SER A 166 -0.63 -13.09 -28.35
C SER A 166 -2.04 -12.59 -28.70
N VAL A 167 -2.86 -12.28 -27.70
CA VAL A 167 -4.26 -11.83 -27.87
C VAL A 167 -4.37 -10.32 -27.71
N TYR A 168 -3.70 -9.77 -26.70
CA TYR A 168 -3.86 -8.37 -26.33
C TYR A 168 -2.74 -7.46 -26.84
N GLY A 169 -1.56 -7.98 -27.17
CA GLY A 169 -0.41 -7.23 -27.70
C GLY A 169 0.77 -7.09 -26.72
N ALA A 170 1.77 -6.29 -27.12
CA ALA A 170 3.09 -6.25 -26.49
C ALA A 170 3.11 -5.95 -24.98
N ASP A 171 2.14 -5.20 -24.47
CA ASP A 171 2.13 -4.76 -23.06
C ASP A 171 1.62 -5.84 -22.09
N ALA A 172 0.96 -6.89 -22.59
CA ALA A 172 0.36 -7.95 -21.77
C ALA A 172 1.35 -9.10 -21.51
N VAL A 173 2.56 -8.78 -21.04
CA VAL A 173 3.64 -9.77 -20.84
C VAL A 173 3.39 -10.61 -19.59
N SER A 174 3.05 -9.96 -18.48
CA SER A 174 2.74 -10.64 -17.20
C SER A 174 1.28 -11.11 -17.15
N GLY A 175 0.40 -10.42 -17.86
CA GLY A 175 -1.02 -10.71 -17.96
C GLY A 175 -1.86 -9.46 -18.22
N VAL A 176 -3.16 -9.57 -17.91
CA VAL A 176 -4.16 -8.52 -18.14
C VAL A 176 -5.06 -8.38 -16.92
N LEU A 177 -5.35 -7.14 -16.53
CA LEU A 177 -6.44 -6.78 -15.64
C LEU A 177 -7.50 -6.04 -16.46
N ASN A 178 -8.72 -6.57 -16.50
CA ASN A 178 -9.84 -5.93 -17.16
C ASN A 178 -10.90 -5.53 -16.13
N PHE A 179 -11.04 -4.23 -15.94
CA PHE A 179 -12.07 -3.62 -15.10
C PHE A 179 -13.35 -3.51 -15.92
N VAL A 180 -14.36 -4.31 -15.57
CA VAL A 180 -15.68 -4.29 -16.20
C VAL A 180 -16.56 -3.33 -15.42
N LEU A 181 -17.14 -2.35 -16.10
CA LEU A 181 -17.98 -1.33 -15.48
C LEU A 181 -19.47 -1.65 -15.67
N ARG A 182 -20.28 -1.32 -14.65
CA ARG A 182 -21.75 -1.37 -14.69
C ARG A 182 -22.26 -0.45 -15.79
N LYS A 183 -23.12 -0.96 -16.68
CA LYS A 183 -23.57 -0.24 -17.89
C LYS A 183 -24.97 0.36 -17.78
N ASP A 184 -25.72 -0.06 -16.78
CA ASP A 184 -27.15 0.20 -16.58
C ASP A 184 -27.45 0.68 -15.14
N PHE A 185 -26.44 1.26 -14.47
CA PHE A 185 -26.59 1.74 -13.10
C PHE A 185 -27.69 2.81 -13.00
N GLU A 186 -28.62 2.59 -12.07
CA GLU A 186 -29.73 3.48 -11.78
C GLU A 186 -29.87 3.71 -10.27
N GLY A 187 -30.05 4.96 -9.89
CA GLY A 187 -30.23 5.37 -8.51
C GLY A 187 -29.03 6.14 -7.96
N LEU A 188 -28.88 6.08 -6.64
CA LEU A 188 -27.85 6.78 -5.87
C LEU A 188 -27.15 5.77 -4.96
N GLU A 189 -25.84 5.68 -5.08
CA GLU A 189 -24.98 4.88 -4.21
C GLU A 189 -23.93 5.79 -3.56
N ILE A 190 -23.80 5.70 -2.23
CA ILE A 190 -22.83 6.46 -1.45
C ILE A 190 -22.06 5.46 -0.60
N ASP A 191 -20.75 5.52 -0.69
CA ASP A 191 -19.83 4.73 0.12
C ASP A 191 -18.92 5.66 0.92
N ALA A 192 -18.63 5.28 2.16
CA ALA A 192 -17.74 6.02 3.03
C ALA A 192 -16.89 5.04 3.83
N ASN A 193 -15.58 5.25 3.79
CA ASN A 193 -14.60 4.44 4.51
C ASN A 193 -13.76 5.32 5.43
N TYR A 194 -13.47 4.79 6.62
CA TYR A 194 -12.55 5.37 7.59
C TYR A 194 -11.75 4.23 8.21
N GLY A 195 -10.44 4.25 8.03
CA GLY A 195 -9.51 3.25 8.58
C GLY A 195 -8.38 3.93 9.34
N MET A 196 -8.18 3.59 10.61
CA MET A 196 -7.00 4.05 11.35
C MET A 196 -5.79 3.22 10.92
N ILE A 197 -4.70 3.88 10.54
CA ILE A 197 -3.48 3.23 10.07
C ILE A 197 -2.63 2.79 11.26
N ASN A 198 -2.59 3.59 12.33
CA ASN A 198 -1.80 3.31 13.52
C ASN A 198 -2.52 3.80 14.81
N GLN A 199 -1.79 3.78 15.93
CA GLN A 199 -2.27 4.24 17.24
C GLN A 199 -2.04 5.76 17.45
N GLY A 200 -1.28 6.41 16.57
CA GLY A 200 -0.96 7.84 16.60
C GLY A 200 -2.11 8.73 16.13
N GLY A 201 -3.05 8.17 15.38
CA GLY A 201 -4.27 8.84 14.90
C GLY A 201 -4.29 9.08 13.40
N GLU A 202 -3.22 8.73 12.70
CA GLU A 202 -3.14 8.71 11.25
C GLU A 202 -4.19 7.76 10.67
N ALA A 203 -4.90 8.22 9.64
CA ALA A 203 -6.03 7.50 9.08
C ALA A 203 -6.10 7.62 7.54
N SER A 204 -6.78 6.65 6.94
CA SER A 204 -7.30 6.72 5.58
C SER A 204 -8.79 7.05 5.64
N GLN A 205 -9.21 7.98 4.79
CA GLN A 205 -10.56 8.51 4.72
C GLN A 205 -10.99 8.58 3.26
N ARG A 206 -12.17 8.05 2.95
CA ARG A 206 -12.71 8.10 1.59
C ARG A 206 -14.21 8.28 1.61
N VAL A 207 -14.72 9.09 0.70
CA VAL A 207 -16.14 9.25 0.44
C VAL A 207 -16.37 9.24 -1.07
N SER A 208 -17.22 8.34 -1.53
CA SER A 208 -17.54 8.13 -2.94
C SER A 208 -19.04 8.24 -3.14
N ALA A 209 -19.46 8.89 -4.21
CA ALA A 209 -20.86 9.04 -4.59
C ALA A 209 -21.03 8.74 -6.07
N LEU A 210 -22.01 7.91 -6.40
CA LEU A 210 -22.41 7.57 -7.75
C LEU A 210 -23.90 7.82 -7.92
N ILE A 211 -24.27 8.58 -8.93
CA ILE A 211 -25.66 8.79 -9.33
C ILE A 211 -25.83 8.36 -10.78
N GLY A 212 -26.91 7.65 -11.07
CA GLY A 212 -27.22 7.18 -12.42
C GLY A 212 -28.71 7.16 -12.71
N THR A 213 -29.05 7.29 -13.99
CA THR A 213 -30.41 7.16 -14.49
C THR A 213 -30.41 6.50 -15.85
N ASN A 214 -31.38 5.63 -16.07
CA ASN A 214 -31.72 5.11 -17.38
C ASN A 214 -32.81 6.01 -18.00
N ILE A 215 -32.64 6.39 -19.26
CA ILE A 215 -33.56 7.26 -20.02
C ILE A 215 -33.82 6.62 -21.39
N LEU A 216 -34.91 7.02 -22.05
CA LEU A 216 -35.30 6.57 -23.40
C LEU A 216 -35.61 5.05 -23.44
N ASP A 217 -36.43 4.56 -22.51
CA ASP A 217 -36.75 3.13 -22.36
C ASP A 217 -35.47 2.27 -22.24
N ASP A 218 -34.59 2.63 -21.30
CA ASP A 218 -33.31 1.97 -20.99
C ASP A 218 -32.27 1.96 -22.12
N ARG A 219 -32.45 2.81 -23.14
CA ARG A 219 -31.50 2.92 -24.27
C ARG A 219 -30.33 3.85 -24.00
N LEU A 220 -30.45 4.73 -23.01
CA LEU A 220 -29.42 5.68 -22.61
C LEU A 220 -29.21 5.59 -21.10
N ASN A 221 -28.04 5.15 -20.67
CA ASN A 221 -27.59 5.24 -19.28
C ASN A 221 -26.71 6.50 -19.12
N LEU A 222 -27.08 7.36 -18.18
CA LEU A 222 -26.28 8.51 -17.78
C LEU A 222 -25.89 8.35 -16.32
N TRP A 223 -24.62 8.55 -16.02
CA TRP A 223 -24.11 8.51 -14.65
C TRP A 223 -23.10 9.63 -14.40
N ALA A 224 -22.96 9.98 -13.12
CA ALA A 224 -21.93 10.89 -12.62
C ALA A 224 -21.33 10.31 -11.33
N PHE A 225 -20.02 10.41 -11.22
CA PHE A 225 -19.26 9.89 -10.09
C PHE A 225 -18.40 11.00 -9.50
N ALA A 226 -18.29 11.02 -8.17
CA ALA A 226 -17.38 11.87 -7.43
C ALA A 226 -16.78 11.08 -6.27
N GLU A 227 -15.48 11.24 -6.08
CA GLU A 227 -14.75 10.63 -4.97
C GLU A 227 -13.79 11.64 -4.37
N TRP A 228 -13.71 11.62 -3.04
CA TRP A 228 -12.71 12.31 -2.27
C TRP A 228 -11.99 11.29 -1.39
N GLU A 229 -10.67 11.26 -1.50
CA GLU A 229 -9.82 10.37 -0.73
C GLU A 229 -8.68 11.17 -0.09
N HIS A 230 -8.37 10.82 1.15
CA HIS A 230 -7.23 11.33 1.88
C HIS A 230 -6.60 10.22 2.70
N ILE A 231 -5.30 10.01 2.51
CA ILE A 231 -4.49 9.08 3.29
C ILE A 231 -3.43 9.92 3.99
N ASP A 232 -3.40 9.85 5.33
CA ASP A 232 -2.35 10.47 6.11
C ASP A 232 -1.01 9.76 5.86
N ASP A 233 0.06 10.54 5.73
CA ASP A 233 1.43 10.00 5.69
C ASP A 233 1.78 9.36 7.03
N VAL A 234 2.54 8.27 7.00
CA VAL A 234 2.95 7.53 8.19
C VAL A 234 4.45 7.36 8.19
N ASP A 235 5.12 8.09 9.07
CA ASP A 235 6.54 7.91 9.27
C ASP A 235 6.83 6.68 10.13
N VAL A 236 8.05 6.13 9.98
CA VAL A 236 8.58 5.06 10.84
C VAL A 236 8.47 5.43 12.33
N LEU A 237 8.58 6.73 12.65
CA LEU A 237 8.48 7.21 14.01
C LEU A 237 7.04 7.24 14.53
N ASP A 238 6.01 7.25 13.69
CA ASP A 238 4.60 7.25 14.13
C ASP A 238 4.13 5.84 14.54
N ILE A 239 4.91 4.82 14.18
CA ILE A 239 4.66 3.43 14.52
C ILE A 239 5.33 3.10 15.87
N ASP A 240 4.53 2.93 16.92
CA ASP A 240 5.01 2.77 18.31
C ASP A 240 6.02 1.63 18.49
N TRP A 241 5.80 0.47 17.87
CA TRP A 241 6.70 -0.68 18.01
C TRP A 241 8.02 -0.49 17.25
N LEU A 242 8.02 0.27 16.14
CA LEU A 242 9.24 0.66 15.43
C LEU A 242 10.01 1.73 16.23
N ARG A 243 9.29 2.73 16.76
CA ARG A 243 9.85 3.75 17.66
C ARG A 243 10.46 3.13 18.93
N ALA A 244 9.80 2.14 19.51
CA ALA A 244 10.26 1.43 20.70
C ALA A 244 11.26 0.32 20.40
N SER A 245 11.61 0.10 19.12
CA SER A 245 12.51 -0.97 18.72
C SER A 245 13.84 -0.87 19.47
N SER A 246 14.30 -2.03 19.94
CA SER A 246 15.56 -2.15 20.64
C SER A 246 16.66 -2.54 19.66
N VAL A 247 17.83 -1.94 19.82
CA VAL A 247 19.01 -2.34 19.03
C VAL A 247 20.14 -2.72 20.00
N LEU A 248 20.69 -3.91 19.79
CA LEU A 248 21.89 -4.37 20.47
C LEU A 248 23.08 -3.74 19.78
N THR A 249 23.97 -3.13 20.56
CA THR A 249 25.09 -2.40 19.99
C THR A 249 26.33 -2.56 20.83
N THR A 250 27.44 -2.77 20.12
CA THR A 250 28.77 -2.83 20.70
C THR A 250 29.13 -1.46 21.29
N ILE A 251 29.35 -1.42 22.59
CA ILE A 251 29.76 -0.24 23.35
C ILE A 251 31.24 -0.30 23.73
N ASP A 252 31.83 -1.50 23.71
CA ASP A 252 33.24 -1.71 23.99
C ASP A 252 33.83 -2.81 23.11
N VAL A 253 35.13 -2.71 22.85
CA VAL A 253 35.89 -3.69 22.08
C VAL A 253 37.18 -3.97 22.82
N ASP A 254 37.30 -5.19 23.35
CA ASP A 254 38.47 -5.64 24.08
C ASP A 254 39.76 -5.58 23.22
N PRO A 255 40.89 -5.14 23.79
CA PRO A 255 42.17 -5.19 23.12
C PRO A 255 42.67 -6.64 23.01
N THR A 256 43.42 -6.94 21.94
CA THR A 256 43.94 -8.29 21.66
C THR A 256 44.85 -8.86 22.77
N THR A 257 45.37 -8.00 23.63
CA THR A 257 46.26 -8.34 24.75
C THR A 257 45.54 -8.69 26.05
N ALA A 258 44.23 -8.39 26.16
CA ALA A 258 43.40 -8.71 27.32
C ALA A 258 42.00 -9.08 26.81
N PRO A 259 41.66 -10.39 26.69
CA PRO A 259 40.41 -10.85 26.09
C PRO A 259 39.11 -10.49 26.85
N SER A 260 39.22 -9.76 27.95
CA SER A 260 38.12 -9.18 28.72
C SER A 260 38.70 -8.20 29.74
N ASP A 261 38.29 -6.93 29.67
CA ASP A 261 38.68 -5.90 30.65
C ASP A 261 37.65 -5.71 31.79
N GLY A 262 36.58 -6.52 31.79
CA GLY A 262 35.51 -6.50 32.78
C GLY A 262 34.40 -5.50 32.49
N GLN A 263 34.46 -4.77 31.37
CA GLN A 263 33.34 -3.99 30.86
C GLN A 263 32.41 -4.88 30.01
N ILE A 264 31.21 -4.38 29.74
CA ILE A 264 30.24 -5.07 28.90
C ILE A 264 30.47 -4.65 27.45
N ASP A 265 30.71 -5.62 26.55
CA ASP A 265 30.98 -5.34 25.14
C ASP A 265 29.77 -4.81 24.38
N SER A 266 28.56 -5.29 24.73
CA SER A 266 27.33 -4.98 24.01
C SER A 266 26.19 -4.64 24.96
N ALA A 267 25.54 -3.51 24.72
CA ALA A 267 24.36 -3.10 25.47
C ALA A 267 23.15 -3.00 24.56
N LEU A 268 21.98 -3.37 25.11
CA LEU A 268 20.69 -3.15 24.47
C LEU A 268 20.24 -1.73 24.78
N PHE A 269 19.79 -1.01 23.76
CA PHE A 269 19.25 0.33 23.94
C PHE A 269 17.87 0.43 23.31
N PHE A 270 17.04 1.28 23.90
CA PHE A 270 15.65 1.54 23.51
C PHE A 270 15.46 3.02 23.16
N GLY A 271 14.42 3.33 22.38
CA GLY A 271 14.03 4.72 22.08
C GLY A 271 15.11 5.52 21.36
N ARG A 272 15.97 4.86 20.58
CA ARG A 272 17.09 5.50 19.88
C ARG A 272 16.61 6.15 18.58
N ARG A 273 17.04 7.38 18.34
CA ARG A 273 17.00 8.02 17.01
C ARG A 273 18.39 7.83 16.38
N THR A 274 18.48 7.02 15.32
CA THR A 274 19.76 6.76 14.63
C THR A 274 19.96 7.76 13.49
N LEU A 275 21.20 7.92 13.05
CA LEU A 275 21.55 8.78 11.89
C LEU A 275 20.91 8.32 10.57
N GLN A 276 20.35 7.11 10.53
CA GLN A 276 19.61 6.59 9.38
C GLN A 276 18.16 7.10 9.34
N ILE A 277 17.65 7.65 10.44
CA ILE A 277 16.23 8.02 10.62
C ILE A 277 16.16 9.49 11.05
N ILE A 278 16.44 10.39 10.10
CA ILE A 278 16.33 11.83 10.31
C ILE A 278 15.38 12.38 9.26
N SER A 279 14.31 13.06 9.69
CA SER A 279 13.18 13.48 8.83
C SER A 279 13.55 14.35 7.62
N TRP A 280 14.73 14.97 7.60
CA TRP A 280 15.22 15.76 6.47
C TRP A 280 16.58 15.26 5.93
N GLY A 281 17.02 14.10 6.41
CA GLY A 281 18.30 13.49 6.06
C GLY A 281 19.53 14.16 6.68
N GLN A 282 20.69 13.67 6.25
CA GLN A 282 22.00 14.21 6.61
C GLN A 282 22.94 14.15 5.41
N THR A 283 23.99 14.97 5.45
CA THR A 283 25.11 14.89 4.53
C THR A 283 26.40 14.85 5.31
N THR A 284 27.14 13.75 5.18
CA THR A 284 28.49 13.62 5.73
C THR A 284 29.52 13.94 4.65
N LEU A 285 30.35 14.95 4.89
CA LEU A 285 31.43 15.27 3.97
C LEU A 285 32.55 14.22 4.07
N ALA A 286 32.98 13.71 2.92
CA ALA A 286 34.18 12.90 2.83
C ALA A 286 35.42 13.77 3.13
N ASN A 287 36.38 13.25 3.91
CA ASN A 287 37.74 13.74 3.80
C ASN A 287 38.28 13.25 2.46
N ALA A 288 39.00 14.09 1.72
CA ALA A 288 39.63 13.67 0.46
C ALA A 288 40.80 12.67 0.68
N GLN A 289 40.78 11.91 1.77
CA GLN A 289 41.81 10.95 2.15
C GLN A 289 41.33 9.55 1.74
N GLN A 290 42.10 8.90 0.88
CA GLN A 290 41.81 7.52 0.47
C GLN A 290 42.06 6.55 1.62
N PRO A 291 41.26 5.48 1.75
CA PRO A 291 41.57 4.38 2.65
C PRO A 291 42.98 3.85 2.36
N SER A 292 43.77 3.63 3.40
CA SER A 292 45.08 3.00 3.29
C SER A 292 45.18 1.88 4.32
N ALA A 293 46.09 0.93 4.09
CA ALA A 293 46.31 -0.20 4.98
C ALA A 293 46.65 0.20 6.44
N LEU A 294 47.04 1.46 6.68
CA LEU A 294 47.32 1.98 8.03
C LEU A 294 46.06 2.41 8.81
N ASN A 295 44.94 2.61 8.12
CA ASN A 295 43.72 3.23 8.65
C ASN A 295 42.44 2.44 8.35
N ASP A 296 42.50 1.43 7.47
CA ASP A 296 41.47 0.39 7.31
C ASP A 296 42.09 -0.85 6.62
N PRO A 297 42.45 -1.91 7.37
CA PRO A 297 43.16 -3.07 6.82
C PRO A 297 42.26 -4.06 6.06
N ASP A 298 40.92 -3.91 6.11
CA ASP A 298 39.97 -4.91 5.62
C ASP A 298 39.31 -4.55 4.26
N ILE A 299 39.59 -3.36 3.72
CA ILE A 299 39.14 -2.96 2.38
C ILE A 299 40.22 -3.30 1.35
N PRO A 300 39.97 -4.22 0.39
CA PRO A 300 40.89 -4.49 -0.69
C PRO A 300 41.18 -3.20 -1.46
N TYR A 301 42.45 -2.94 -1.77
CA TYR A 301 42.94 -1.76 -2.49
C TYR A 301 42.40 -1.73 -3.94
N GLY A 302 41.09 -1.51 -4.09
CA GLY A 302 40.44 -1.33 -5.38
C GLY A 302 40.75 0.06 -5.91
N THR A 303 41.20 0.15 -7.15
CA THR A 303 41.57 1.41 -7.80
C THR A 303 40.35 2.36 -7.88
N CYS A 304 40.24 3.25 -6.91
CA CYS A 304 39.31 4.35 -6.90
C CYS A 304 39.73 5.42 -7.93
N THR A 305 39.22 5.29 -9.15
CA THR A 305 39.52 6.19 -10.28
C THR A 305 38.55 7.37 -10.42
N SER A 306 37.48 7.41 -9.62
CA SER A 306 36.44 8.44 -9.70
C SER A 306 36.42 9.35 -8.47
N TYR A 307 36.51 10.67 -8.70
CA TYR A 307 36.40 11.72 -7.68
C TYR A 307 34.98 11.93 -7.14
N THR A 308 33.97 11.24 -7.71
CA THR A 308 32.55 11.41 -7.35
C THR A 308 32.00 10.27 -6.49
N SER A 309 32.78 9.22 -6.22
CA SER A 309 32.32 8.08 -5.43
C SER A 309 32.64 8.29 -3.94
N ALA A 310 31.62 8.46 -3.10
CA ALA A 310 31.78 8.59 -1.65
C ALA A 310 32.39 7.35 -1.00
N ASN A 311 32.29 6.18 -1.64
CA ASN A 311 32.85 4.91 -1.18
C ASN A 311 34.38 4.83 -1.29
N CYS A 312 35.01 5.82 -1.94
CA CYS A 312 36.44 5.88 -2.22
C CYS A 312 37.24 6.74 -1.24
N TYR A 313 36.55 7.39 -0.31
CA TYR A 313 37.14 8.40 0.56
C TYR A 313 36.66 8.18 1.99
N GLY A 314 37.53 8.39 2.97
CA GLY A 314 37.13 8.34 4.37
C GLY A 314 36.06 9.38 4.66
N VAL A 315 35.01 9.04 5.40
CA VAL A 315 34.07 10.05 5.89
C VAL A 315 34.72 10.86 7.02
N THR A 316 34.35 12.13 7.15
CA THR A 316 34.71 12.95 8.33
C THR A 316 33.47 13.08 9.21
N PRO A 317 33.29 12.25 10.25
CA PRO A 317 32.10 12.32 11.09
C PRO A 317 31.85 13.73 11.62
N GLY A 318 32.89 14.43 12.10
CA GLY A 318 32.81 15.82 12.57
C GLY A 318 32.41 16.88 11.52
N LYS A 319 32.19 16.50 10.25
CA LYS A 319 31.63 17.34 9.19
C LYS A 319 30.36 16.71 8.61
N THR A 320 29.52 16.22 9.50
CA THR A 320 28.17 15.77 9.16
C THR A 320 27.20 16.90 9.46
N TYR A 321 26.35 17.20 8.48
CA TYR A 321 25.28 18.18 8.60
C TYR A 321 23.95 17.44 8.66
N VAL A 322 23.16 17.74 9.68
CA VAL A 322 21.77 17.30 9.82
C VAL A 322 20.87 18.42 9.35
N TYR A 323 19.89 18.08 8.52
CA TYR A 323 18.92 19.05 8.01
C TYR A 323 17.67 19.09 8.90
N GLU A 324 17.11 20.28 9.04
CA GLU A 324 15.84 20.58 9.71
C GLU A 324 15.10 21.59 8.83
N GLY A 325 14.28 21.08 7.90
CA GLY A 325 13.71 21.86 6.80
C GLY A 325 14.79 22.52 5.94
N ASN A 326 14.74 23.84 5.79
CA ASN A 326 15.73 24.62 5.02
C ASN A 326 17.00 24.98 5.82
N THR A 327 17.13 24.51 7.06
CA THR A 327 18.28 24.82 7.92
C THR A 327 19.15 23.58 8.10
N ALA A 328 20.47 23.77 8.15
CA ALA A 328 21.43 22.71 8.41
C ALA A 328 22.22 23.05 9.67
N ARG A 329 22.46 22.05 10.52
CA ARG A 329 23.33 22.16 11.69
C ARG A 329 24.36 21.05 11.70
N LEU A 330 25.47 21.27 12.40
CA LEU A 330 26.45 20.20 12.62
C LEU A 330 25.79 19.08 13.44
N ALA A 331 26.02 17.83 13.06
CA ALA A 331 25.65 16.69 13.86
C ALA A 331 26.45 16.72 15.17
N ASP A 332 25.74 16.68 16.30
CA ASP A 332 26.35 16.48 17.60
C ASP A 332 26.49 14.98 17.85
N PHE A 333 27.73 14.52 17.95
CA PHE A 333 28.04 13.12 18.21
C PHE A 333 28.31 12.84 19.69
N GLY A 334 28.28 13.85 20.56
CA GLY A 334 28.71 13.72 21.94
C GLY A 334 30.21 13.42 22.10
N GLN A 335 30.63 13.06 23.31
CA GLN A 335 32.05 12.76 23.60
C GLN A 335 32.37 11.29 23.30
N ARG A 336 33.47 11.07 22.56
CA ARG A 336 34.05 9.74 22.36
C ARG A 336 34.59 9.21 23.67
N ILE A 337 34.07 8.07 24.14
CA ILE A 337 34.58 7.36 25.30
C ILE A 337 34.95 5.95 24.83
N GLY A 338 36.25 5.67 24.69
CA GLY A 338 36.77 4.34 24.32
C GLY A 338 37.21 4.19 22.86
N THR A 339 37.76 3.02 22.56
CA THR A 339 38.21 2.56 21.23
C THR A 339 37.09 1.98 20.38
N GLY A 340 35.91 1.73 20.98
CA GLY A 340 34.70 1.28 20.28
C GLY A 340 34.14 2.29 19.28
N ALA A 341 33.20 1.82 18.45
CA ALA A 341 32.68 2.54 17.29
C ALA A 341 31.67 3.67 17.61
N ILE A 342 31.37 3.95 18.88
CA ILE A 342 30.22 4.82 19.25
C ILE A 342 30.58 5.80 20.35
N ASN A 343 30.13 7.04 20.16
CA ASN A 343 30.27 8.15 21.11
C ASN A 343 29.05 8.20 22.07
N ARG A 344 29.26 8.69 23.30
CA ARG A 344 28.18 8.90 24.28
C ARG A 344 27.51 10.25 24.03
N PRO A 345 26.16 10.32 23.94
CA PRO A 345 25.47 11.61 23.94
C PRO A 345 25.71 12.33 25.27
N GLY A 346 25.93 13.65 25.20
CA GLY A 346 26.04 14.55 26.36
C GLY A 346 24.69 14.94 26.93
#